data_AF-A0A524M1D6-F1
#
_entry.id   AF-A0A524M1D6-F1
#
_cell.length_a   1.000
_cell.length_b   1.000
_cell.length_c   1.000
_cell.angle_alpha   90.00
_cell.angle_beta   90.00
_cell.angle_gamma   90.00
#
_symmetry.space_group_name_H-M   'P 1'
#
loop_
_entity.id
_entity.type
_entity.pdbx_description
1 polymer ?
#
loop_
_entity_poly.entity_id
_entity_poly.type
_entity_poly.pdbx_seq_one_letter_code
_entity_poly.pdbx_strand_id
1 'polypeptide(L)' 'MTELLLILHGLTQWNVEKKGQGHIDTPLNATGRRMAELLAESLRNVPVTAIYSSDL' A
#
# COMPACT_ATOMS: atom_id res chain seq x y z
N MET A 1 5.86 -23.32 -8.57
CA MET A 1 4.73 -22.42 -8.87
C MET A 1 5.01 -21.12 -8.14
N THR A 2 4.77 -19.97 -8.78
CA THR A 2 5.03 -18.65 -8.19
C THR A 2 3.70 -17.95 -7.96
N GLU A 3 3.47 -17.49 -6.73
CA GLU A 3 2.30 -16.69 -6.38
C GLU A 3 2.71 -15.21 -6.27
N LEU A 4 1.87 -14.33 -6.82
CA LEU A 4 2.10 -12.88 -6.81
C LEU A 4 0.95 -12.20 -6.08
N LEU A 5 1.26 -11.51 -4.99
CA LEU A 5 0.31 -10.69 -4.26
C LEU A 5 0.39 -9.25 -4.78
N LEU A 6 -0.64 -8.80 -5.48
CA LEU A 6 -0.74 -7.44 -6.00
C LEU A 6 -1.49 -6.57 -5.00
N ILE A 7 -0.78 -5.61 -4.40
CA ILE A 7 -1.28 -4.74 -3.34
C ILE A 7 -1.16 -3.30 -3.80
N LEU A 8 -2.23 -2.51 -3.63
CA LEU A 8 -2.21 -1.07 -3.83
C LEU A 8 -1.72 -0.35 -2.57
N HIS A 9 -1.04 0.79 -2.72
CA HIS A 9 -0.64 1.61 -1.59
C HIS A 9 -1.85 2.11 -0.79
N GLY A 10 -1.64 2.43 0.49
CA GLY A 10 -2.67 3.00 1.34
C GLY A 10 -3.13 4.37 0.86
N LEU A 11 -4.29 4.83 1.33
CA LEU A 11 -4.82 6.15 0.95
C LEU A 11 -3.89 7.30 1.36
N THR A 12 -3.70 8.23 0.43
CA THR A 12 -3.12 9.56 0.67
C THR A 12 -4.23 10.60 0.73
N GLN A 13 -3.90 11.81 1.17
CA GLN A 13 -4.87 12.92 1.14
C GLN A 13 -5.30 13.25 -0.30
N TRP A 14 -4.42 13.07 -1.28
CA TRP A 14 -4.70 13.36 -2.69
C TRP A 14 -5.69 12.36 -3.29
N ASN A 15 -5.67 11.09 -2.86
CA ASN A 15 -6.69 10.13 -3.28
C ASN A 15 -8.09 10.58 -2.83
N VAL A 16 -8.22 11.07 -1.59
CA VAL A 16 -9.50 11.56 -1.03
C VAL A 16 -9.97 12.80 -1.79
N GLU A 17 -9.05 13.71 -2.11
CA GLU A 17 -9.33 14.94 -2.85
C GLU A 17 -9.48 14.73 -4.37
N LYS A 18 -9.34 13.48 -4.84
CA LYS A 18 -9.38 13.11 -6.27
C LYS A 18 -8.37 13.89 -7.13
N LYS A 19 -7.20 14.19 -6.56
CA LYS A 19 -6.07 14.81 -7.26
C LYS A 19 -5.23 13.75 -7.95
N GLY A 20 -4.74 14.07 -9.15
CA GLY A 20 -3.78 13.21 -9.85
C GLY A 20 -2.42 13.24 -9.14
N GLN A 21 -1.95 12.08 -8.67
CA GLN A 21 -0.69 11.98 -7.93
C GLN A 21 0.54 11.84 -8.85
N GLY A 22 0.44 11.07 -9.93
CA GLY A 22 1.59 10.84 -10.83
C GLY A 22 2.80 10.29 -10.07
N HIS A 23 4.00 10.77 -10.41
CA HIS A 23 5.25 10.40 -9.72
C HIS A 23 5.59 11.42 -8.61
N ILE A 24 4.62 11.68 -7.72
CA ILE A 24 4.78 12.56 -6.56
C ILE A 24 4.58 11.73 -5.30
N ASP A 25 5.57 11.78 -4.41
CA ASP A 25 5.48 11.20 -3.08
C ASP A 25 4.51 12.02 -2.22
N THR A 26 3.33 11.46 -1.97
CA THR A 26 2.36 12.02 -1.02
C THR A 26 2.17 11.02 0.11
N PRO A 27 2.34 11.44 1.38
CA PRO A 27 2.31 10.51 2.49
C PRO A 27 0.93 9.91 2.68
N LEU A 28 0.90 8.70 3.23
CA LEU A 28 -0.33 8.06 3.68
C LEU A 28 -1.06 8.96 4.69
N ASN A 29 -2.37 9.11 4.52
CA ASN A 29 -3.22 9.72 5.54
C ASN A 29 -3.47 8.73 6.69
N ALA A 30 -4.19 9.17 7.74
CA ALA A 30 -4.46 8.31 8.90
C ALA A 30 -5.19 7.01 8.51
N THR A 31 -6.14 7.08 7.58
CA THR A 31 -6.85 5.91 7.05
C THR A 31 -5.91 4.99 6.28
N GLY A 32 -5.04 5.54 5.43
CA GLY A 32 -4.06 4.78 4.66
C GLY A 32 -3.07 4.04 5.55
N ARG A 33 -2.60 4.67 6.63
CA ARG A 33 -1.76 3.99 7.64
C ARG A 33 -2.51 2.85 8.33
N ARG A 34 -3.77 3.09 8.72
CA ARG A 34 -4.61 2.04 9.31
C ARG A 34 -4.87 0.87 8.36
N MET A 35 -5.05 1.14 7.06
CA MET A 35 -5.17 0.10 6.03
C MET A 35 -3.90 -0.74 5.93
N ALA A 36 -2.72 -0.11 5.96
CA ALA A 36 -1.44 -0.82 5.93
C ALA A 36 -1.26 -1.73 7.15
N GLU A 37 -1.64 -1.27 8.35
CA GLU A 37 -1.63 -2.09 9.57
C GLU A 37 -2.55 -3.31 9.46
N LEU A 38 -3.78 -3.11 8.99
CA LEU A 38 -4.76 -4.19 8.83
C LEU A 38 -4.33 -5.20 7.76
N LEU A 39 -3.70 -4.73 6.69
CA LEU A 39 -3.13 -5.59 5.66
C LEU A 39 -1.96 -6.42 6.21
N ALA A 40 -1.06 -5.81 6.98
CA ALA A 40 0.02 -6.54 7.63
C ALA A 40 -0.53 -7.61 8.59
N GLU A 41 -1.62 -7.32 9.30
CA GLU A 41 -2.29 -8.29 10.15
C GLU A 41 -2.93 -9.45 9.37
N SER A 42 -3.61 -9.15 8.26
CA SER A 42 -4.26 -10.19 7.44
C SER A 42 -3.26 -11.09 6.72
N LEU A 43 -2.09 -10.56 6.36
CA LEU A 43 -1.02 -11.30 5.70
C LEU A 43 -0.04 -11.96 6.68
N ARG A 44 -0.26 -11.87 7.99
CA ARG A 44 0.68 -12.35 9.03
C ARG A 44 1.13 -13.80 8.84
N ASN A 45 0.24 -14.66 8.35
CA ASN A 45 0.50 -16.09 8.16
C ASN A 45 0.72 -16.48 6.69
N VAL A 46 0.81 -15.50 5.80
CA VAL A 46 1.08 -15.74 4.38
C VAL A 46 2.60 -15.83 4.20
N PRO A 47 3.14 -16.92 3.63
CA PRO A 47 4.57 -17.05 3.40
C PRO A 47 5.02 -16.07 2.31
N VAL A 48 5.80 -15.05 2.70
CA VAL A 48 6.33 -14.02 1.79
C VAL A 48 7.83 -14.18 1.65
N THR A 49 8.29 -14.50 0.44
CA THR A 49 9.72 -14.65 0.14
C THR A 49 10.40 -13.33 -0.15
N ALA A 50 9.69 -12.37 -0.75
CA ALA A 50 10.21 -11.05 -1.08
C ALA A 50 9.06 -10.03 -1.17
N ILE A 51 9.38 -8.77 -0.91
CA ILE A 51 8.48 -7.62 -1.04
C ILE A 51 9.13 -6.62 -1.98
N TYR A 52 8.36 -6.11 -2.93
CA TYR A 52 8.76 -5.05 -3.84
C TYR A 52 7.73 -3.93 -3.80
N SER A 53 8.19 -2.69 -3.94
CA SER A 53 7.35 -1.50 -4.06
C SER A 53 7.86 -0.61 -5.18
N SER A 54 7.09 0.42 -5.52
CA SER A 54 7.62 1.60 -6.22
C SER A 54 8.74 2.26 -5.42
N ASP A 55 9.42 3.20 -6.07
CA ASP A 55 10.38 4.12 -5.46
C ASP A 55 9.72 5.25 -4.64
N LEU A 56 8.38 5.33 -4.68
CA LEU A 56 7.52 6.20 -3.87
C LEU A 56 6.95 5.49 -2.66
#